data_AF-A0A968BTK3-F1
#
_entry.id   AF-A0A968BTK3-F1
#
_cell.length_a   1.000
_cell.length_b   1.000
_cell.length_c   1.000
_cell.angle_alpha   90.00
_cell.angle_beta   90.00
_cell.angle_gamma   90.00
#
_symmetry.space_group_name_H-M   'P 1'
#
loop_
_entity.id
_entity.type
_entity.pdbx_description
1 polymer ?
#
loop_
_entity_poly.entity_id
_entity_poly.type
_entity_poly.pdbx_seq_one_letter_code
_entity_poly.pdbx_strand_id
1 'polypeptide(L)'
;ILDEIQTGFGRTGKLFAFEHRGVVPDILVLSKNVGGGIPAGVVLPREEIAEDFRTGTTPTHSGNALACRAGLAALEVLVRERLWENAARMGQR
;
A
#
# COMPACT_ATOMS: atom_id res chain seq x y z
N ILE A 1 -8.70 7.82 8.71
CA ILE A 1 -7.32 7.47 8.28
C ILE A 1 -7.03 6.05 8.72
N LEU A 2 -6.57 5.17 7.82
CA LEU A 2 -6.09 3.83 8.16
C LEU A 2 -4.61 3.70 7.79
N ASP A 3 -3.81 3.27 8.78
CA ASP A 3 -2.40 2.96 8.59
C ASP A 3 -2.24 1.48 8.25
N GLU A 4 -1.86 1.21 7.00
CA GLU A 4 -1.58 -0.13 6.50
C GLU A 4 -0.12 -0.31 6.09
N ILE A 5 0.80 0.45 6.70
CA ILE A 5 2.24 0.32 6.49
C ILE A 5 2.71 -1.12 6.80
N GLN A 6 2.11 -1.79 7.79
CA GLN A 6 2.42 -3.19 8.12
C GLN A 6 1.43 -4.20 7.55
N THR A 7 0.15 -3.85 7.53
CA THR A 7 -0.96 -4.79 7.31
C THR A 7 -1.42 -4.88 5.86
N GLY A 8 -1.04 -3.92 5.02
CA GLY A 8 -1.37 -3.91 3.60
C GLY A 8 -0.58 -4.93 2.77
N PHE A 9 -0.82 -4.90 1.46
CA PHE A 9 -0.17 -5.76 0.47
C PHE A 9 -0.27 -7.26 0.80
N GLY A 10 -1.47 -7.73 1.15
CA GLY A 10 -1.72 -9.16 1.32
C GLY A 10 -1.36 -9.74 2.68
N ARG A 11 -0.78 -8.96 3.60
CA ARG A 11 -0.19 -9.48 4.85
C ARG A 11 -1.18 -10.23 5.73
N THR A 12 -2.45 -9.82 5.71
CA THR A 12 -3.50 -10.32 6.61
C THR A 12 -4.47 -11.29 5.93
N GLY A 13 -4.16 -11.78 4.73
CA GLY A 13 -5.05 -12.68 3.98
C GLY A 13 -6.06 -11.99 3.05
N LYS A 14 -6.03 -10.66 3.00
CA LYS A 14 -6.72 -9.79 2.04
C LYS A 14 -5.71 -8.80 1.46
N LEU A 15 -6.00 -8.21 0.30
CA LEU A 15 -5.08 -7.25 -0.34
C LEU A 15 -4.77 -6.08 0.60
N PHE A 16 -5.82 -5.53 1.21
CA PHE A 16 -5.73 -4.57 2.31
C PHE A 16 -6.52 -5.09 3.51
N ALA A 17 -6.06 -4.78 4.72
CA ALA A 17 -6.66 -5.27 5.95
C ALA A 17 -8.06 -4.68 6.21
N PHE A 18 -8.32 -3.44 5.76
CA PHE A 18 -9.64 -2.81 5.87
C PHE A 18 -10.75 -3.61 5.17
N GLU A 19 -10.40 -4.42 4.16
CA GLU A 19 -11.36 -5.27 3.44
C GLU A 19 -12.02 -6.31 4.35
N HIS A 20 -11.34 -6.76 5.41
CA HIS A 20 -11.93 -7.66 6.42
C HIS A 20 -13.10 -7.02 7.18
N ARG A 21 -13.18 -5.70 7.18
CA ARG A 21 -14.23 -4.92 7.85
C ARG A 21 -15.22 -4.27 6.88
N GLY A 22 -15.01 -4.42 5.57
CA GLY A 22 -15.88 -3.85 4.54
C GLY A 22 -15.95 -2.31 4.57
N VAL A 23 -14.91 -1.64 5.09
CA VAL A 23 -14.85 -0.17 5.17
C VAL A 23 -13.99 0.40 4.05
N VAL A 24 -14.24 1.65 3.66
CA VAL A 24 -13.40 2.38 2.70
C VAL A 24 -12.78 3.59 3.41
N PRO A 25 -11.45 3.64 3.58
CA PRO A 25 -10.81 4.73 4.32
C PRO A 25 -10.87 6.06 3.56
N ASP A 26 -10.95 7.16 4.29
CA ASP A 26 -10.81 8.51 3.71
C ASP A 26 -9.36 8.84 3.35
N ILE A 27 -8.41 8.28 4.10
CA ILE A 27 -6.97 8.34 3.82
C ILE A 27 -6.38 6.98 4.16
N LEU A 28 -5.64 6.39 3.23
CA LEU A 28 -4.86 5.16 3.40
C LEU A 28 -3.37 5.49 3.37
N VAL A 29 -2.61 4.98 4.34
CA VAL A 29 -1.15 5.14 4.42
C VAL A 29 -0.47 3.79 4.19
N LEU A 30 0.52 3.76 3.28
CA LEU A 30 1.23 2.56 2.84
C LEU A 30 2.74 2.78 2.83
N SER A 31 3.52 1.71 3.07
CA SER A 31 4.98 1.69 2.94
C SER A 31 5.47 0.24 2.84
N LYS A 32 6.64 -0.09 3.41
CA LYS A 32 7.29 -1.41 3.41
C LYS A 32 7.37 -2.02 2.00
N ASN A 33 6.39 -2.83 1.62
CA ASN A 33 6.38 -3.54 0.33
C ASN A 33 6.10 -2.63 -0.87
N VAL A 34 5.64 -1.39 -0.65
CA VAL A 34 5.27 -0.47 -1.73
C VAL A 34 6.41 -0.16 -2.70
N GLY A 35 7.66 -0.18 -2.23
CA GLY A 35 8.87 0.02 -3.05
C GLY A 35 9.60 -1.27 -3.40
N GLY A 36 9.01 -2.45 -3.17
CA GLY A 36 9.64 -3.74 -3.48
C GLY A 36 10.97 -3.96 -2.75
N GLY A 37 11.12 -3.42 -1.53
CA GLY A 37 12.37 -3.44 -0.76
C GLY A 37 13.20 -2.17 -0.84
N ILE A 38 12.89 -1.26 -1.76
CA ILE A 38 13.46 0.10 -1.81
C ILE A 38 12.62 1.04 -0.94
N PRO A 39 13.22 1.98 -0.18
CA PRO A 39 12.47 2.92 0.66
C PRO A 39 11.43 3.72 -0.13
N ALA A 40 10.16 3.52 0.23
CA ALA A 40 9.04 4.27 -0.32
C ALA A 40 7.86 4.31 0.67
N GLY A 41 7.10 5.38 0.62
CA GLY A 41 5.86 5.56 1.36
C GLY A 41 4.83 6.27 0.48
N VAL A 42 3.55 5.99 0.71
CA VAL A 42 2.44 6.54 -0.07
C VAL A 42 1.32 6.93 0.89
N VAL A 43 0.77 8.12 0.66
CA VAL A 43 -0.47 8.60 1.29
C VAL A 43 -1.50 8.72 0.18
N LEU A 44 -2.64 8.05 0.36
CA LEU A 44 -3.75 7.99 -0.60
C LEU A 44 -5.00 8.59 0.05
N PRO A 45 -5.21 9.91 -0.05
CA PRO A 45 -6.44 10.55 0.38
C PRO A 45 -7.55 10.37 -0.67
N ARG A 46 -8.81 10.51 -0.26
CA ARG A 46 -9.93 10.77 -1.17
C ARG A 46 -9.66 12.04 -1.98
N GLU A 47 -10.24 12.11 -3.17
CA GLU A 47 -10.07 13.25 -4.08
C GLU A 47 -10.45 14.59 -3.42
N GLU A 48 -11.56 14.63 -2.68
CA GLU A 48 -12.03 15.81 -1.93
C GLU A 48 -11.03 16.30 -0.88
N ILE A 49 -10.17 15.41 -0.36
CA ILE A 49 -9.13 15.72 0.63
C ILE A 49 -7.79 16.02 -0.07
N ALA A 50 -7.59 15.52 -1.29
CA ALA A 50 -6.32 15.64 -2.01
C ALA A 50 -5.96 17.10 -2.33
N GLU A 51 -6.93 18.00 -2.47
CA GLU A 51 -6.70 19.42 -2.71
C GLU A 51 -5.88 20.09 -1.59
N ASP A 52 -6.14 19.70 -0.33
CA ASP A 52 -5.40 20.21 0.84
C ASP A 52 -3.93 19.79 0.84
N PHE A 53 -3.58 18.71 0.13
CA PHE A 53 -2.20 18.24 -0.01
C PHE A 53 -1.44 18.98 -1.12
N ARG A 54 -2.11 19.66 -2.04
CA ARG A 54 -1.48 20.34 -3.20
C ARG A 54 -0.69 21.59 -2.80
N THR A 55 -0.98 22.17 -1.65
CA THR A 55 -0.31 23.39 -1.15
C THR A 55 0.95 23.08 -0.32
N GLY A 56 1.27 21.80 -0.09
CA GLY A 56 2.40 21.35 0.71
C GLY A 56 3.70 21.09 -0.08
N THR A 57 4.84 21.15 0.62
CA THR A 57 6.13 20.69 0.09
C THR A 57 6.18 19.17 0.02
N THR A 58 6.45 18.60 -1.16
CA THR A 58 6.74 17.17 -1.31
C THR A 58 8.19 16.89 -0.90
N PRO A 59 8.48 15.76 -0.24
CA PRO A 59 9.86 15.32 0.01
C PRO A 59 10.72 15.33 -1.26
N THR A 60 12.02 15.66 -1.14
CA THR A 60 12.97 15.72 -2.26
C THR A 60 13.04 14.42 -3.09
N HIS A 61 12.82 13.28 -2.44
CA HIS A 61 12.87 11.95 -3.07
C HIS A 61 11.48 11.37 -3.37
N SER A 62 10.42 12.18 -3.30
CA SER A 62 9.09 11.75 -3.70
C SER A 62 9.06 11.31 -5.16
N GLY A 63 8.41 10.19 -5.43
CA GLY A 63 8.33 9.63 -6.79
C GLY A 63 9.67 9.10 -7.33
N ASN A 64 10.59 8.69 -6.46
CA ASN A 64 11.86 8.09 -6.89
C ASN A 64 11.62 6.94 -7.89
N ALA A 65 12.17 7.09 -9.10
CA ALA A 65 11.92 6.17 -10.20
C ALA A 65 12.37 4.72 -9.92
N LEU A 66 13.47 4.53 -9.19
CA LEU A 66 13.95 3.20 -8.80
C LEU A 66 12.95 2.52 -7.86
N ALA A 67 12.49 3.25 -6.83
CA ALA A 67 11.49 2.73 -5.91
C ALA A 67 10.16 2.43 -6.61
N CYS A 68 9.73 3.29 -7.54
CA CYS A 68 8.52 3.07 -8.33
C CYS A 68 8.63 1.82 -9.22
N ARG A 69 9.77 1.60 -9.89
CA ARG A 69 9.97 0.41 -10.73
C ARG A 69 10.07 -0.88 -9.91
N ALA A 70 10.81 -0.87 -8.81
CA ALA A 70 10.89 -2.01 -7.90
C ALA A 70 9.53 -2.33 -7.27
N GLY A 71 8.80 -1.29 -6.84
CA GLY A 71 7.44 -1.39 -6.33
C GLY A 71 6.46 -1.98 -7.34
N LEU A 72 6.47 -1.49 -8.59
CA LEU A 72 5.62 -2.01 -9.65
C LEU A 72 5.87 -3.51 -9.88
N ALA A 73 7.13 -3.93 -10.00
CA ALA A 73 7.47 -5.35 -10.17
C ALA A 73 6.99 -6.21 -8.99
N ALA A 74 7.14 -5.71 -7.75
CA ALA A 74 6.65 -6.41 -6.56
C ALA A 74 5.12 -6.52 -6.52
N LEU A 75 4.40 -5.47 -6.91
CA LEU A 75 2.93 -5.46 -7.00
C LEU A 75 2.41 -6.37 -8.11
N GLU A 76 3.10 -6.43 -9.25
CA GLU A 76 2.76 -7.37 -10.34
C GLU A 76 2.84 -8.82 -9.84
N VAL A 77 3.90 -9.18 -9.11
CA VAL A 77 4.03 -10.50 -8.50
C VAL A 77 2.92 -10.74 -7.47
N LEU A 78 2.69 -9.79 -6.56
CA LEU A 78 1.63 -9.86 -5.54
C LEU A 78 0.27 -10.21 -6.18
N VAL A 79 -0.10 -9.51 -7.24
CA VAL A 79 -1.39 -9.68 -7.96
C VAL A 79 -1.40 -10.95 -8.78
N ARG A 80 -0.38 -11.20 -9.60
CA ARG A 80 -0.30 -12.36 -10.49
C ARG A 80 -0.36 -13.67 -9.71
N GLU A 81 0.34 -13.74 -8.58
CA GLU A 81 0.46 -14.95 -7.78
C GLU A 81 -0.57 -15.01 -6.63
N ARG A 82 -1.44 -13.99 -6.52
CA ARG A 82 -2.50 -13.89 -5.50
C ARG A 82 -1.97 -14.16 -4.09
N LEU A 83 -0.83 -13.55 -3.74
CA LEU A 83 -0.08 -13.91 -2.53
C LEU A 83 -0.87 -13.71 -1.23
N TRP A 84 -1.89 -12.85 -1.22
CA TRP A 84 -2.79 -12.69 -0.07
C TRP A 84 -3.60 -13.96 0.21
N GLU A 85 -3.95 -14.76 -0.79
CA GLU A 85 -4.65 -16.03 -0.57
C GLU A 85 -3.74 -17.06 0.09
N ASN A 86 -2.47 -17.05 -0.30
CA ASN A 86 -1.49 -17.87 0.38
C ASN A 86 -1.33 -17.45 1.85
N ALA A 87 -1.26 -16.14 2.13
CA ALA A 87 -1.25 -15.64 3.50
C ALA A 87 -2.50 -16.06 4.28
N ALA A 88 -3.68 -16.03 3.66
CA ALA A 88 -4.93 -16.48 4.29
C ALA A 88 -4.89 -17.96 4.67
N ARG A 89 -4.40 -18.84 3.77
CA ARG A 89 -4.22 -20.27 4.06
C ARG A 89 -3.21 -20.52 5.18
N MET A 90 -2.10 -19.78 5.18
CA MET A 90 -1.06 -19.94 6.19
C MET A 90 -1.51 -19.48 7.57
N GLY A 91 -2.36 -18.44 7.66
CA GLY A 91 -2.90 -17.95 8.93
C GLY A 91 -3.97 -18.83 9.57
N GLN A 92 -4.38 -19.93 8.91
CA GLN A 92 -5.32 -20.92 9.46
C GLN A 92 -4.61 -22.10 10.14
N ARG A 93 -3.27 -22.12 10.12
CA ARG A 93 -2.43 -23.12 10.79
C ARG A 93 -1.95 -22.59 12.13
#